data_AF-A0A4Y9SMH6-F1
#
_entry.id   AF-A0A4Y9SMH6-F1
#
_cell.length_a   1.000
_cell.length_b   1.000
_cell.length_c   1.000
_cell.angle_alpha   90.00
_cell.angle_beta   90.00
_cell.angle_gamma   90.00
#
_symmetry.space_group_name_H-M   'P 1'
#
loop_
_entity.id
_entity.type
_entity.pdbx_description
1 polymer ?
#
loop_
_entity_poly.entity_id
_entity_poly.type
_entity_poly.pdbx_seq_one_letter_code
_entity_poly.pdbx_strand_id
1 'polypeptide(L)' 'MSEINVSIRFVDGGLQEYAKDLDFLSRLHLLQSQGLAGKRLVHELISDDWGPPPRSVEVWGKDAKGQDFSIQIPYA' A
#
# COMPACT_ATOMS: atom_id res chain seq x y z
N MET A 1 18.30 6.21 3.90
CA MET A 1 17.05 5.69 4.49
C MET A 1 16.05 5.69 3.36
N SER A 2 15.60 4.51 2.92
CA SER A 2 14.58 4.42 1.88
C SER A 2 13.23 4.46 2.56
N GLU A 3 12.49 5.53 2.34
CA GLU A 3 11.19 5.77 2.95
C GLU A 3 10.10 5.38 1.95
N ILE A 4 9.20 4.50 2.37
CA ILE A 4 8.04 4.10 1.57
C ILE A 4 6.84 4.87 2.09
N ASN A 5 6.17 5.60 1.21
CA ASN A 5 4.95 6.31 1.53
C ASN A 5 3.74 5.50 1.07
N VAL A 6 2.75 5.41 1.95
CA VAL A 6 1.48 4.73 1.68
C VAL A 6 0.37 5.74 1.85
N SER A 7 -0.40 5.95 0.79
CA SER A 7 -1.54 6.86 0.75
C SER A 7 -2.82 6.05 0.50
N ILE A 8 -3.71 6.03 1.48
CA ILE A 8 -5.03 5.39 1.37
C ILE A 8 -6.07 6.47 1.04
N ARG A 9 -6.77 6.29 -0.09
CA ARG A 9 -7.94 7.11 -0.43
C ARG A 9 -9.21 6.37 -0.04
N PHE A 10 -10.08 7.02 0.70
CA PHE A 10 -11.35 6.46 1.15
C PHE A 10 -12.51 6.86 0.25
N VAL A 11 -13.63 6.12 0.35
CA VAL A 11 -14.83 6.37 -0.47
C VAL A 11 -15.52 7.70 -0.13
N ASP A 12 -15.33 8.21 1.09
CA ASP A 12 -15.85 9.48 1.57
C ASP A 12 -15.00 10.70 1.14
N GLY A 13 -13.91 10.46 0.40
CA GLY A 13 -12.95 11.49 0.01
C GLY A 13 -11.83 11.72 1.04
N GLY A 14 -11.82 10.97 2.15
CA GLY A 14 -10.73 10.98 3.11
C GLY A 14 -9.41 10.51 2.49
N LEU A 15 -8.32 11.06 3.00
CA LEU A 15 -6.95 10.65 2.65
C LEU A 15 -6.20 10.37 3.95
N GLN A 16 -5.56 9.20 4.02
CA GLN A 16 -4.67 8.85 5.11
C GLN A 16 -3.31 8.47 4.54
N GLU A 17 -2.27 9.16 4.99
CA GLU A 17 -0.90 8.97 4.52
C GLU A 17 -0.01 8.61 5.70
N TYR A 18 0.85 7.63 5.50
CA TYR A 18 1.85 7.26 6.51
C TYR A 18 3.09 6.67 5.85
N ALA A 19 4.23 6.90 6.50
CA ALA A 19 5.50 6.32 6.10
C ALA A 19 5.64 4.89 6.64
N LYS A 20 6.31 4.06 5.86
CA LYS A 20 6.66 2.66 6.14
C LYS A 20 8.10 2.40 5.76
N ASP A 21 8.64 1.35 6.36
CA ASP A 21 9.98 0.87 6.07
C ASP A 21 10.02 0.00 4.79
N LEU A 22 11.23 -0.27 4.30
CA LEU A 22 11.47 -1.13 3.14
C LEU A 22 10.87 -2.55 3.29
N ASP A 23 10.75 -3.08 4.51
CA ASP A 23 10.11 -4.39 4.76
C ASP A 23 8.66 -4.43 4.28
N PHE A 24 7.97 -3.29 4.25
CA PHE A 24 6.62 -3.18 3.73
C PHE A 24 6.56 -3.51 2.24
N LEU A 25 7.54 -3.04 1.47
CA LEU A 25 7.65 -3.32 0.04
C LEU A 25 7.94 -4.80 -0.23
N SER A 26 8.86 -5.39 0.55
CA SER A 26 9.14 -6.82 0.49
C SER A 26 7.89 -7.66 0.74
N ARG A 27 7.08 -7.29 1.74
CA ARG A 27 5.81 -7.95 2.05
C ARG A 27 4.77 -7.76 0.95
N LEU A 28 4.67 -6.56 0.38
CA LEU A 28 3.78 -6.29 -0.76
C LEU A 28 4.10 -7.21 -1.95
N HIS A 29 5.36 -7.29 -2.35
CA HIS A 29 5.79 -8.16 -3.45
C HIS A 29 5.57 -9.64 -3.14
N LEU A 30 5.84 -10.06 -1.90
CA LEU A 30 5.58 -11.43 -1.47
C LEU A 30 4.09 -11.79 -1.63
N LEU A 31 3.19 -10.96 -1.11
CA LEU A 31 1.74 -11.20 -1.21
C LEU A 31 1.26 -11.17 -2.68
N GLN A 32 1.77 -10.24 -3.49
CA GLN A 32 1.48 -10.22 -4.93
C GLN A 32 1.98 -11.49 -5.64
N SER A 33 3.16 -12.00 -5.30
CA SER A 33 3.70 -13.25 -5.87
C SER A 33 2.89 -14.49 -5.46
N GLN A 34 2.19 -14.43 -4.33
CA GLN A 34 1.25 -15.46 -3.90
C GLN A 34 -0.11 -15.35 -4.64
N GLY A 35 -0.27 -14.36 -5.52
CA GLY A 35 -1.49 -14.12 -6.29
C GLY A 35 -2.54 -13.29 -5.54
N LEU A 36 -2.19 -12.66 -4.42
CA LEU A 36 -3.09 -11.74 -3.73
C LEU A 36 -3.15 -10.40 -4.47
N ALA A 37 -4.38 -9.91 -4.67
CA ALA A 37 -4.65 -8.64 -5.31
C ALA A 37 -5.87 -7.95 -4.67
N GLY A 38 -6.01 -6.66 -4.95
CA GLY A 38 -7.13 -5.83 -4.53
C GLY A 38 -7.38 -5.86 -3.03
N LYS A 39 -8.64 -6.07 -2.63
CA LYS A 39 -9.06 -6.11 -1.22
C LYS A 39 -8.25 -7.09 -0.36
N ARG A 40 -7.99 -8.31 -0.85
CA ARG A 40 -7.27 -9.33 -0.06
C ARG A 40 -5.81 -8.93 0.18
N LEU A 41 -5.16 -8.35 -0.82
CA LEU A 41 -3.80 -7.84 -0.68
C LEU A 41 -3.76 -6.72 0.37
N VAL A 42 -4.69 -5.78 0.27
CA VAL A 42 -4.76 -4.65 1.19
C VAL A 42 -5.03 -5.11 2.63
N HIS A 43 -5.92 -6.08 2.83
CA HIS A 43 -6.21 -6.70 4.13
C HIS A 43 -4.98 -7.32 4.81
N GLU A 44 -4.18 -8.06 4.03
CA GLU A 44 -2.96 -8.71 4.54
C GLU A 44 -1.80 -7.72 4.76
N LEU A 45 -1.79 -6.64 4.00
CA LEU A 45 -0.71 -5.64 4.00
C LEU A 45 -0.91 -4.59 5.10
N ILE A 46 -2.15 -4.14 5.28
CA ILE A 46 -2.55 -3.08 6.19
C ILE A 46 -3.81 -3.60 6.89
N SER A 47 -3.78 -3.71 8.21
CA SER A 47 -4.93 -4.19 8.97
C SER A 47 -6.16 -3.33 8.68
N ASP A 48 -7.28 -3.95 8.29
CA ASP A 48 -8.56 -3.36 7.84
C ASP A 48 -9.32 -2.52 8.89
N ASP A 49 -8.67 -2.07 9.97
CA ASP A 49 -9.28 -1.25 11.01
C ASP A 49 -9.35 0.23 10.56
N TRP A 50 -9.99 0.44 9.42
CA TRP A 50 -10.28 1.75 8.85
C TRP A 50 -11.76 2.04 9.05
N GLY A 51 -12.09 3.22 9.57
CA GLY A 51 -13.49 3.62 9.76
C GLY A 51 -14.28 3.57 8.44
N PRO A 52 -13.95 4.41 7.46
CA PRO A 52 -14.49 4.32 6.11
C PRO A 52 -13.73 3.27 5.27
N PRO A 53 -14.40 2.55 4.35
CA PRO A 53 -13.72 1.61 3.47
C PRO A 53 -12.81 2.35 2.48
N PRO A 54 -11.60 1.84 2.23
CA PRO A 54 -10.71 2.41 1.24
C PRO A 54 -11.24 2.16 -0.17
N ARG A 55 -10.92 3.08 -1.06
CA ARG A 55 -11.18 3.00 -2.50
C ARG A 55 -9.94 2.53 -3.26
N SER A 56 -8.79 3.03 -2.86
CA SER A 56 -7.50 2.63 -3.44
C SER A 56 -6.38 2.91 -2.46
N VAL A 57 -5.35 2.05 -2.49
CA VAL A 57 -4.11 2.25 -1.76
C VAL A 57 -3.02 2.55 -2.78
N GLU A 58 -2.30 3.65 -2.59
CA GLU A 58 -1.15 4.02 -3.40
C GLU A 58 0.10 3.86 -2.54
N VAL A 59 1.08 3.11 -3.05
CA VAL A 59 2.37 2.86 -2.39
C VAL A 59 3.45 3.41 -3.29
N TRP A 60 4.18 4.40 -2.82
CA TRP A 60 5.20 5.08 -3.61
C TRP A 60 6.44 5.38 -2.77
N GLY A 61 7.59 5.50 -3.41
CA GLY A 61 8.84 5.77 -2.72
C GLY A 61 10.04 5.36 -3.54
N LYS A 62 11.18 5.19 -2.86
CA LYS A 62 12.44 4.73 -3.47
C LYS A 62 12.79 3.34 -3.00
N ASP A 63 13.11 2.46 -3.95
CA ASP A 63 13.59 1.13 -3.63
C ASP A 63 15.02 1.16 -3.05
N ALA A 64 15.57 -0.03 -2.75
CA ALA A 64 16.95 -0.16 -2.25
C ALA A 64 18.03 0.27 -3.28
N LYS A 65 17.66 0.43 -4.56
CA LYS A 65 18.53 0.92 -5.65
C LYS A 65 18.37 2.42 -5.88
N GLY A 66 17.50 3.10 -5.12
CA GLY A 66 17.19 4.52 -5.28
C GLY A 66 16.26 4.82 -6.45
N GLN A 67 15.63 3.80 -7.04
CA GLN A 67 14.66 3.95 -8.11
C GLN A 67 13.29 4.28 -7.54
N ASP A 68 12.67 5.33 -8.09
CA ASP A 68 11.31 5.71 -7.75
C ASP A 68 10.33 4.66 -8.27
N PHE A 69 9.36 4.29 -7.43
CA PHE A 69 8.26 3.42 -7.80
C PHE A 69 6.94 4.02 -7.31
N SER A 70 5.86 3.68 -8.00
CA SER A 70 4.50 3.96 -7.57
C SER A 70 3.61 2.78 -7.98
N ILE A 71 2.91 2.23 -7.00
CA ILE A 71 2.03 1.07 -7.13
C ILE A 71 0.66 1.49 -6.64
N GLN A 72 -0.32 1.46 -7.52
CA GLN A 72 -1.72 1.68 -7.16
C GLN A 72 -2.44 0.34 -7.05
N ILE A 73 -3.05 0.10 -5.89
CA ILE A 73 -3.83 -1.09 -5.58
C ILE A 73 -5.30 -0.67 -5.45
N PRO A 74 -6.15 -1.01 -6.42
CA PRO A 74 -7.58 -0.73 -6.32
C PRO A 74 -8.20 -1.62 -5.23
N TYR A 75 -9.01 -1.02 -4.35
CA TYR A 75 -9.79 -1.75 -3.35
C TYR A 75 -11.19 -2.00 -3.94
N ALA A 76 -11.27 -2.96 -4.87
CA ALA A 76 -12.50 -3.41 -5.53
C ALA A 76 -12.78 -4.88 -5.21
#